data_AF-T1B370-F1
#
_entry.id   AF-T1B370-F1
#
_cell.length_a   1.000
_cell.length_b   1.000
_cell.length_c   1.000
_cell.angle_alpha   90.00
_cell.angle_beta   90.00
_cell.angle_gamma   90.00
#
_symmetry.space_group_name_H-M   'P 1'
#
loop_
_entity.id
_entity.type
_entity.pdbx_description
1 polymer ?
#
loop_
_entity_poly.entity_id
_entity_poly.type
_entity_poly.pdbx_seq_one_letter_code
_entity_poly.pdbx_strand_id
1 'polypeptide(L)'
;PHDPLPSTTPAPPNDHLWIDAETARHLDLEPDPVNPRESSLLGLLDTTETPMGARLLREWILRPLRAAAKAESRQRAIVELLVSGRESEIRKILTDIRDLERLGARLALGSIRPRELLALAHSLKQIPDLITLLAPLEEPLWHDIRSHLHSQESWVAGIKRALADDPPPLIRE
;
A
#
# COMPACT_ATOMS: atom_id res chain seq x y z
N PRO A 1 -25.49 46.05 -3.30
CA PRO A 1 -26.18 44.81 -2.90
C PRO A 1 -25.89 43.70 -3.91
N HIS A 2 -24.75 43.03 -3.74
CA HIS A 2 -24.42 41.82 -4.48
C HIS A 2 -23.75 40.89 -3.49
N ASP A 3 -24.47 39.86 -3.11
CA ASP A 3 -23.91 38.69 -2.45
C ASP A 3 -24.20 37.51 -3.41
N PRO A 4 -23.20 36.88 -4.01
CA PRO A 4 -23.44 35.70 -4.83
C PRO A 4 -23.65 34.51 -3.89
N LEU A 5 -24.85 33.91 -3.96
CA LEU A 5 -25.16 32.64 -3.31
C LEU A 5 -24.12 31.57 -3.73
N PRO A 6 -23.65 30.72 -2.80
CA PRO A 6 -22.72 29.66 -3.15
C PRO A 6 -23.42 28.66 -4.08
N SER A 7 -22.80 28.42 -5.22
CA SER A 7 -23.15 27.34 -6.15
C SER A 7 -23.01 26.00 -5.43
N THR A 8 -24.11 25.45 -4.91
CA THR A 8 -24.16 24.11 -4.35
C THR A 8 -24.32 23.10 -5.47
N THR A 9 -23.22 22.79 -6.16
CA THR A 9 -23.10 21.48 -6.80
C THR A 9 -22.93 20.48 -5.66
N PRO A 10 -23.80 19.46 -5.50
CA PRO A 10 -23.55 18.42 -4.52
C PRO A 10 -22.23 17.76 -4.88
N ALA A 11 -21.23 17.86 -4.00
CA ALA A 11 -20.02 17.07 -4.13
C ALA A 11 -20.44 15.60 -4.24
N PRO A 12 -19.84 14.80 -5.15
CA PRO A 12 -20.12 13.37 -5.20
C PRO A 12 -19.93 12.78 -3.79
N PRO A 13 -20.65 11.70 -3.42
CA PRO A 13 -20.52 11.10 -2.10
C PRO A 13 -19.06 10.65 -1.92
N ASN A 14 -18.27 11.51 -1.28
CA ASN A 14 -16.88 11.22 -1.03
C ASN A 14 -16.90 10.28 0.16
N ASP A 15 -16.53 9.02 -0.05
CA ASP A 15 -16.41 7.99 0.99
C ASP A 15 -15.44 8.37 2.12
N HIS A 16 -14.72 9.49 1.93
CA HIS A 16 -13.70 10.01 2.82
C HIS A 16 -14.03 11.42 3.33
N LEU A 17 -13.62 11.71 4.56
CA LEU A 17 -13.65 13.04 5.13
C LEU A 17 -12.65 13.92 4.37
N TRP A 18 -13.08 15.12 3.99
CA TRP A 18 -12.18 16.11 3.44
C TRP A 18 -11.43 16.80 4.57
N ILE A 19 -10.11 16.71 4.57
CA ILE A 19 -9.22 17.46 5.44
C ILE A 19 -8.45 18.43 4.54
N ASP A 20 -8.66 19.74 4.74
CA ASP A 20 -7.88 20.74 4.01
C ASP A 20 -6.43 20.79 4.51
N ALA A 21 -5.56 21.42 3.72
CA ALA A 21 -4.12 21.46 4.00
C ALA A 21 -3.79 22.19 5.32
N GLU A 22 -4.57 23.20 5.71
CA GLU A 22 -4.33 23.95 6.94
C GLU A 22 -4.71 23.12 8.17
N THR A 23 -5.85 22.43 8.12
CA THR A 23 -6.28 21.47 9.13
C THR A 23 -5.28 20.31 9.25
N ALA A 24 -4.82 19.75 8.13
CA ALA A 24 -3.83 18.67 8.15
C ALA A 24 -2.51 19.10 8.81
N ARG A 25 -2.07 20.33 8.55
CA ARG A 25 -0.89 20.92 9.19
C ARG A 25 -1.11 21.19 10.68
N HIS A 26 -2.26 21.75 11.07
CA HIS A 26 -2.58 22.01 12.48
C HIS A 26 -2.72 20.74 13.32
N LEU A 27 -3.08 19.62 12.70
CA LEU A 27 -3.14 18.31 13.33
C LEU A 27 -1.84 17.52 13.20
N ASP A 28 -0.79 18.12 12.62
CA ASP A 28 0.52 17.48 12.46
C ASP A 28 0.43 16.11 11.78
N LEU A 29 -0.48 15.97 10.79
CA LEU A 29 -0.75 14.68 10.14
C LEU A 29 0.46 14.16 9.36
N GLU A 30 1.26 15.06 8.82
CA GLU A 30 2.45 14.78 8.02
C GLU A 30 3.66 15.57 8.49
N PRO A 31 4.88 15.08 8.25
CA PRO A 31 6.08 15.87 8.47
C PRO A 31 6.15 17.07 7.52
N ASP A 32 6.68 18.17 8.02
CA ASP A 32 7.02 19.35 7.23
C ASP A 32 8.38 19.94 7.70
N PRO A 33 8.91 20.99 7.06
CA PRO A 33 10.20 21.56 7.47
C PRO A 33 10.27 22.08 8.91
N VAL A 34 9.12 22.37 9.53
CA VAL A 34 9.00 22.87 10.91
C VAL A 34 8.63 21.74 11.87
N ASN A 35 7.85 20.76 11.41
CA ASN A 35 7.43 19.59 12.17
C ASN A 35 8.19 18.31 11.73
N PRO A 36 9.20 17.86 12.48
CA PRO A 36 9.98 16.68 12.11
C PRO A 36 9.14 15.41 12.11
N ARG A 37 9.60 14.39 11.37
CA ARG A 37 8.90 13.10 11.22
C ARG A 37 8.46 12.48 12.55
N GLU A 38 9.33 12.49 13.56
CA GLU A 38 9.07 11.94 14.90
C GLU A 38 7.94 12.65 15.66
N SER A 39 7.57 13.86 15.23
CA SER A 39 6.51 14.68 15.83
C SER A 39 5.23 14.73 14.98
N SER A 40 5.20 14.03 13.84
CA SER A 40 4.01 13.89 12.99
C SER A 40 3.26 12.57 13.23
N LEU A 41 1.94 12.57 13.06
CA LEU A 41 1.14 11.35 13.18
C LEU A 41 1.60 10.26 12.20
N LEU A 42 1.84 10.62 10.94
CA LEU A 42 2.34 9.68 9.94
C LEU A 42 3.69 9.08 10.36
N GLY A 43 4.61 9.89 10.88
CA GLY A 43 5.92 9.38 11.30
C GLY A 43 5.86 8.47 12.53
N LEU A 44 4.90 8.70 13.44
CA LEU A 44 4.66 7.83 14.60
C LEU A 44 4.01 6.49 14.22
N LEU A 45 3.10 6.49 13.23
CA LEU A 45 2.34 5.30 12.84
C LEU A 45 3.00 4.47 11.72
N ASP A 46 3.83 5.09 10.87
CA ASP A 46 4.42 4.42 9.73
C ASP A 46 5.56 3.48 10.14
N THR A 47 5.16 2.26 10.51
CA THR A 47 6.04 1.10 10.66
C THR A 47 5.85 0.12 9.50
N THR A 48 5.48 0.58 8.30
CA THR A 48 5.16 -0.33 7.19
C THR A 48 6.41 -0.95 6.57
N GLU A 49 6.32 -2.21 6.13
CA GLU A 49 7.46 -2.94 5.56
C GLU A 49 7.68 -2.69 4.06
N THR A 50 6.74 -1.99 3.40
CA THR A 50 6.80 -1.72 1.96
C THR A 50 6.54 -0.25 1.64
N PRO A 51 7.22 0.33 0.63
CA PRO A 51 6.96 1.71 0.21
C PRO A 51 5.52 1.96 -0.24
N MET A 52 4.87 0.96 -0.86
CA MET A 52 3.46 1.04 -1.24
C MET A 52 2.52 1.03 -0.02
N GLY A 53 2.88 0.29 1.03
CA GLY A 53 2.17 0.33 2.33
C GLY A 53 2.27 1.69 3.00
N ALA A 54 3.45 2.31 3.01
CA ALA A 54 3.65 3.65 3.56
C ALA A 54 2.78 4.70 2.85
N ARG A 55 2.70 4.62 1.51
CA ARG A 55 1.83 5.51 0.72
C ARG A 55 0.35 5.28 1.01
N LEU A 56 -0.09 4.03 1.16
CA LEU A 56 -1.46 3.70 1.50
C LEU A 56 -1.83 4.20 2.90
N LEU A 57 -0.94 4.05 3.88
CA LEU A 57 -1.14 4.56 5.24
C LEU A 57 -1.28 6.09 5.24
N ARG A 58 -0.37 6.78 4.52
CA ARG A 58 -0.45 8.24 4.31
C ARG A 58 -1.80 8.64 3.73
N GLU A 59 -2.27 7.95 2.69
CA GLU A 59 -3.59 8.20 2.11
C GLU A 59 -4.70 8.02 3.14
N TRP A 60 -4.68 6.97 3.95
CA TRP A 60 -5.72 6.70 4.96
C TRP A 60 -5.76 7.77 6.06
N ILE A 61 -4.60 8.28 6.48
CA ILE A 61 -4.50 9.36 7.46
C ILE A 61 -5.10 10.65 6.90
N LEU A 62 -4.75 11.02 5.66
CA LEU A 62 -5.20 12.25 5.03
C LEU A 62 -6.64 12.19 4.53
N ARG A 63 -7.17 10.98 4.31
CA ARG A 63 -8.51 10.73 3.78
C ARG A 63 -9.22 9.69 4.65
N PRO A 64 -9.64 10.04 5.88
CA PRO A 64 -10.31 9.11 6.77
C PRO A 64 -11.64 8.64 6.18
N LEU A 65 -12.02 7.39 6.41
CA LEU A 65 -13.31 6.86 5.99
C LEU A 65 -14.47 7.56 6.72
N ARG A 66 -15.54 7.88 5.99
CA ARG A 66 -16.82 8.36 6.58
C ARG A 66 -17.74 7.22 6.99
N ALA A 67 -17.67 6.11 6.27
CA ALA A 67 -18.55 4.96 6.51
C ALA A 67 -18.04 4.14 7.71
N ALA A 68 -18.76 4.22 8.83
CA ALA A 68 -18.44 3.46 10.05
C ALA A 68 -18.27 1.96 9.77
N ALA A 69 -19.15 1.37 8.96
CA ALA A 69 -19.07 -0.05 8.58
C ALA A 69 -17.74 -0.43 7.91
N LYS A 70 -17.16 0.45 7.07
CA LYS A 70 -15.84 0.21 6.45
C LYS A 70 -14.71 0.29 7.48
N ALA A 71 -14.80 1.25 8.40
CA ALA A 71 -13.82 1.39 9.49
C ALA A 71 -13.88 0.18 10.44
N GLU A 72 -15.06 -0.24 10.84
CA GLU A 72 -15.29 -1.43 11.68
C GLU A 72 -14.79 -2.70 11.01
N SER A 73 -15.00 -2.87 9.71
CA SER A 73 -14.46 -4.00 8.96
C SER A 73 -12.93 -4.06 9.01
N ARG A 74 -12.24 -2.90 8.94
CA ARG A 74 -10.78 -2.84 9.12
C ARG A 74 -10.37 -3.18 10.56
N GLN A 75 -11.09 -2.64 11.55
CA GLN A 75 -10.81 -2.89 12.97
C GLN A 75 -10.92 -4.38 13.31
N ARG A 76 -11.98 -5.06 12.85
CA ARG A 76 -12.14 -6.50 13.08
C ARG A 76 -11.00 -7.31 12.46
N ALA A 77 -10.64 -7.01 11.21
CA ALA A 77 -9.52 -7.66 10.53
C ALA A 77 -8.18 -7.46 11.27
N ILE A 78 -7.93 -6.26 11.78
CA ILE A 78 -6.74 -5.95 12.61
C ILE A 78 -6.76 -6.77 13.90
N VAL A 79 -7.88 -6.78 14.63
CA VAL A 79 -8.02 -7.54 15.89
C VAL A 79 -7.77 -9.02 15.65
N GLU A 80 -8.37 -9.60 14.62
CA GLU A 80 -8.16 -11.00 14.26
C GLU A 80 -6.68 -11.30 13.97
N LEU A 81 -6.01 -10.46 13.17
CA LEU A 81 -4.60 -10.63 12.86
C LEU A 81 -3.73 -10.58 14.13
N LEU A 82 -3.98 -9.63 15.03
CA LEU A 82 -3.24 -9.51 16.28
C LEU A 82 -3.45 -10.73 17.18
N VAL A 83 -4.70 -11.19 17.33
CA VAL A 83 -5.05 -12.38 18.14
C VAL A 83 -4.44 -13.66 17.55
N SER A 84 -4.35 -13.75 16.22
CA SER A 84 -3.76 -14.91 15.53
C SER A 84 -2.25 -15.06 15.77
N GLY A 85 -1.57 -13.98 16.17
CA GLY A 85 -0.11 -13.95 16.36
C GLY A 85 0.72 -13.98 15.07
N ARG A 86 0.08 -13.88 13.89
CA ARG A 86 0.74 -14.02 12.58
C ARG A 86 1.38 -12.75 12.04
N GLU A 87 1.20 -11.61 12.73
CA GLU A 87 1.66 -10.30 12.29
C GLU A 87 3.18 -10.28 12.00
N SER A 88 3.99 -10.82 12.91
CA SER A 88 5.44 -10.84 12.74
C SER A 88 5.92 -11.66 11.52
N GLU A 89 5.31 -12.81 11.27
CA GLU A 89 5.63 -13.66 10.11
C GLU A 89 5.20 -12.99 8.81
N ILE A 90 4.00 -12.40 8.79
CA ILE A 90 3.50 -11.65 7.63
C ILE A 90 4.44 -10.47 7.33
N ARG A 91 4.85 -9.71 8.35
CA ARG A 91 5.79 -8.59 8.17
C ARG A 91 7.12 -9.04 7.59
N LYS A 92 7.67 -10.15 8.09
CA LYS A 92 8.91 -10.74 7.55
C LYS A 92 8.77 -11.09 6.06
N ILE A 93 7.63 -11.58 5.60
CA ILE A 93 7.41 -11.81 4.17
C ILE A 93 7.34 -10.48 3.42
N LEU A 94 6.64 -9.48 3.97
CA LEU A 94 6.48 -8.17 3.35
C LEU A 94 7.80 -7.42 3.17
N THR A 95 8.82 -7.61 4.02
CA THR A 95 10.14 -6.98 3.86
C THR A 95 10.84 -7.35 2.55
N ASP A 96 10.52 -8.54 2.02
CA ASP A 96 11.08 -9.05 0.76
C ASP A 96 10.28 -8.62 -0.48
N ILE A 97 9.14 -7.93 -0.27
CA ILE A 97 8.30 -7.37 -1.31
C ILE A 97 8.74 -5.94 -1.59
N ARG A 98 9.18 -5.70 -2.83
CA ARG A 98 9.54 -4.37 -3.33
C ARG A 98 8.29 -3.57 -3.69
N ASP A 99 8.50 -2.34 -4.14
CA ASP A 99 7.44 -1.44 -4.59
C ASP A 99 6.76 -1.96 -5.87
N LEU A 100 5.80 -2.89 -5.72
CA LEU A 100 5.08 -3.54 -6.82
C LEU A 100 4.25 -2.56 -7.64
N GLU A 101 3.67 -1.55 -7.01
CA GLU A 101 2.91 -0.49 -7.68
C GLU A 101 3.81 0.24 -8.69
N ARG A 102 5.00 0.68 -8.25
CA ARG A 102 5.97 1.37 -9.12
C ARG A 102 6.52 0.44 -10.21
N LEU A 103 6.86 -0.80 -9.86
CA LEU A 103 7.39 -1.77 -10.82
C LEU A 103 6.34 -2.13 -11.89
N GLY A 104 5.08 -2.34 -11.49
CA GLY A 104 3.97 -2.59 -12.38
C GLY A 104 3.70 -1.44 -13.34
N ALA A 105 3.72 -0.20 -12.85
CA ALA A 105 3.59 0.98 -13.70
C ALA A 105 4.71 1.08 -14.75
N ARG A 106 5.98 0.83 -14.35
CA ARG A 106 7.11 0.84 -15.29
C ARG A 106 7.01 -0.28 -16.33
N LEU A 107 6.54 -1.46 -15.92
CA LEU A 107 6.30 -2.59 -16.81
C LEU A 107 5.21 -2.27 -17.84
N ALA A 108 4.07 -1.74 -17.40
CA ALA A 108 2.98 -1.33 -18.27
C ALA A 108 3.41 -0.27 -19.30
N LEU A 109 4.33 0.62 -18.92
CA LEU A 109 4.90 1.64 -19.80
C LEU A 109 6.09 1.15 -20.65
N GLY A 110 6.47 -0.14 -20.57
CA GLY A 110 7.60 -0.70 -21.32
C GLY A 110 8.96 -0.11 -20.94
N SER A 111 9.07 0.53 -19.77
CA SER A 111 10.27 1.27 -19.33
C SER A 111 11.04 0.56 -18.20
N ILE A 112 10.56 -0.61 -17.78
CA ILE A 112 11.16 -1.42 -16.71
C ILE A 112 12.53 -1.96 -17.15
N ARG A 113 13.51 -1.92 -16.23
CA ARG A 113 14.87 -2.42 -16.48
C ARG A 113 15.01 -3.90 -16.06
N PRO A 114 16.00 -4.65 -16.58
CA PRO A 114 16.24 -6.04 -16.19
C PRO A 114 16.35 -6.28 -14.67
N ARG A 115 17.10 -5.43 -13.96
CA ARG A 115 17.20 -5.52 -12.49
C ARG A 115 15.86 -5.28 -11.77
N GLU A 116 15.02 -4.42 -12.33
CA GLU A 116 13.68 -4.14 -11.81
C GLU A 116 12.72 -5.31 -12.07
N LEU A 117 12.86 -6.00 -13.21
CA LEU A 117 12.14 -7.24 -13.49
C LEU A 117 12.53 -8.37 -12.52
N LEU A 118 13.82 -8.50 -12.19
CA LEU A 118 14.26 -9.46 -11.18
C LEU A 118 13.70 -9.12 -9.79
N ALA A 119 13.68 -7.83 -9.42
CA ALA A 119 13.06 -7.37 -8.17
C ALA A 119 11.54 -7.66 -8.12
N LEU A 120 10.86 -7.50 -9.26
CA LEU A 120 9.45 -7.89 -9.41
C LEU A 120 9.29 -9.40 -9.20
N ALA A 121 10.09 -10.23 -9.87
CA ALA A 121 10.05 -11.68 -9.71
C ALA A 121 10.35 -12.13 -8.26
N HIS A 122 11.29 -11.48 -7.57
CA HIS A 122 11.58 -11.74 -6.16
C HIS A 122 10.37 -11.47 -5.27
N SER A 123 9.70 -10.35 -5.50
CA SER A 123 8.51 -9.93 -4.74
C SER A 123 7.33 -10.88 -5.00
N LEU A 124 7.10 -11.24 -6.26
CA LEU A 124 6.02 -12.16 -6.65
C LEU A 124 6.21 -13.58 -6.11
N LYS A 125 7.46 -14.01 -5.90
CA LYS A 125 7.77 -15.30 -5.28
C LYS A 125 7.27 -15.40 -3.83
N GLN A 126 7.08 -14.29 -3.14
CA GLN A 126 6.63 -14.26 -1.73
C GLN A 126 5.11 -14.45 -1.58
N ILE A 127 4.34 -14.27 -2.66
CA ILE A 127 2.87 -14.26 -2.61
C ILE A 127 2.26 -15.59 -2.13
N PRO A 128 2.74 -16.79 -2.55
CA PRO A 128 2.20 -18.06 -2.06
C PRO A 128 2.34 -18.24 -0.54
N ASP A 129 3.48 -17.84 0.03
CA ASP A 129 3.71 -17.93 1.48
C ASP A 129 2.80 -16.94 2.23
N LEU A 130 2.61 -15.73 1.67
CA LEU A 130 1.66 -14.75 2.21
C LEU A 130 0.22 -15.27 2.19
N ILE A 131 -0.21 -15.91 1.09
CA ILE A 131 -1.56 -16.53 1.00
C ILE A 131 -1.72 -17.60 2.09
N THR A 132 -0.68 -18.41 2.32
CA THR A 132 -0.69 -19.46 3.35
C THR A 132 -0.86 -18.88 4.75
N LEU A 133 -0.15 -17.80 5.08
CA LEU A 133 -0.27 -17.13 6.38
C LEU A 133 -1.62 -16.45 6.58
N LEU A 134 -2.22 -15.92 5.51
CA LEU A 134 -3.52 -15.27 5.56
C LEU A 134 -4.68 -16.28 5.57
N ALA A 135 -4.47 -17.53 5.14
CA ALA A 135 -5.55 -18.52 4.96
C ALA A 135 -6.39 -18.77 6.22
N PRO A 136 -5.82 -18.84 7.45
CA PRO A 136 -6.59 -19.08 8.67
C PRO A 136 -7.38 -17.86 9.19
N LEU A 137 -7.29 -16.70 8.53
CA LEU A 137 -8.01 -15.48 8.94
C LEU A 137 -9.40 -15.48 8.30
N GLU A 138 -10.44 -15.32 9.09
CA GLU A 138 -11.82 -15.56 8.69
C GLU A 138 -12.62 -14.27 8.47
N GLU A 139 -12.14 -13.10 8.93
CA GLU A 139 -12.87 -11.85 8.68
C GLU A 139 -13.07 -11.62 7.17
N PRO A 140 -14.24 -11.09 6.74
CA PRO A 140 -14.55 -10.93 5.32
C PRO A 140 -13.54 -10.09 4.53
N LEU A 141 -12.87 -9.14 5.20
CA LEU A 141 -11.83 -8.33 4.57
C LEU A 141 -10.60 -9.16 4.18
N TRP A 142 -10.22 -10.17 4.98
CA TRP A 142 -9.11 -11.06 4.63
C TRP A 142 -9.47 -11.98 3.46
N HIS A 143 -10.72 -12.44 3.40
CA HIS A 143 -11.23 -13.18 2.24
C HIS A 143 -11.15 -12.35 0.96
N ASP A 144 -11.60 -11.09 1.02
CA ASP A 144 -11.52 -10.16 -0.11
C ASP A 144 -10.06 -9.94 -0.53
N ILE A 145 -9.16 -9.63 0.40
CA ILE A 145 -7.73 -9.48 0.12
C ILE A 145 -7.15 -10.74 -0.52
N ARG A 146 -7.39 -11.93 0.05
CA ARG A 146 -6.90 -13.20 -0.50
C ARG A 146 -7.43 -13.48 -1.90
N SER A 147 -8.66 -13.06 -2.22
CA SER A 147 -9.25 -13.28 -3.55
C SER A 147 -8.51 -12.55 -4.67
N HIS A 148 -7.75 -11.50 -4.32
CA HIS A 148 -6.91 -10.74 -5.25
C HIS A 148 -5.45 -11.21 -5.27
N LEU A 149 -5.06 -12.13 -4.38
CA LEU A 149 -3.71 -12.68 -4.31
C LEU A 149 -3.65 -14.02 -5.05
N HIS A 150 -2.85 -14.06 -6.10
CA HIS A 150 -2.65 -15.27 -6.91
C HIS A 150 -1.17 -15.57 -7.08
N SER A 151 -0.81 -16.85 -7.02
CA SER A 151 0.54 -17.31 -7.37
C SER A 151 0.88 -16.90 -8.81
N GLN A 152 2.08 -16.34 -8.99
CA GLN A 152 2.62 -15.92 -10.29
C GLN A 152 3.83 -16.76 -10.69
N GLU A 153 3.84 -18.06 -10.34
CA GLU A 153 4.96 -18.98 -10.59
C GLU A 153 5.46 -18.97 -12.03
N SER A 154 4.55 -18.95 -13.01
CA SER A 154 4.89 -18.92 -14.43
C SER A 154 5.69 -17.66 -14.80
N TRP A 155 5.27 -16.49 -14.29
CA TRP A 155 5.97 -15.22 -14.48
C TRP A 155 7.34 -15.22 -13.80
N VAL A 156 7.40 -15.67 -12.54
CA VAL A 156 8.65 -15.79 -11.80
C VAL A 156 9.66 -16.66 -12.54
N ALA A 157 9.22 -17.83 -13.02
CA ALA A 157 10.05 -18.75 -13.79
C ALA A 157 10.46 -18.17 -15.15
N GLY A 158 9.54 -17.48 -15.84
CA GLY A 158 9.80 -16.83 -17.13
C GLY A 158 10.88 -15.75 -17.03
N ILE A 159 10.78 -14.87 -16.03
CA ILE A 159 11.75 -13.80 -15.81
C ILE A 159 13.13 -14.37 -15.46
N LYS A 160 13.19 -15.35 -14.55
CA LYS A 160 14.45 -16.00 -14.15
C LYS A 160 15.14 -16.76 -15.27
N ARG A 161 14.36 -17.33 -16.21
CA ARG A 161 14.93 -17.99 -17.39
C ARG A 161 15.47 -16.99 -18.41
N ALA A 162 14.83 -15.83 -18.53
CA ALA A 162 15.15 -14.82 -19.53
C ALA A 162 16.31 -13.90 -19.13
N LEU A 163 16.58 -13.74 -17.84
CA LEU A 163 17.59 -12.81 -17.31
C LEU A 163 18.66 -13.55 -16.51
N ALA A 164 19.91 -13.14 -16.65
CA ALA A 164 20.98 -13.53 -15.74
C ALA A 164 20.75 -12.94 -14.33
N ASP A 165 21.31 -13.54 -13.29
CA ASP A 165 21.09 -13.13 -11.89
C ASP A 165 21.59 -11.70 -11.58
N ASP A 166 22.65 -11.24 -12.26
CA ASP A 166 23.10 -9.85 -12.22
C ASP A 166 23.17 -9.27 -13.64
N PRO A 167 22.05 -8.77 -14.18
CA PRO A 167 22.04 -8.20 -15.52
C PRO A 167 22.73 -6.83 -15.49
N PRO A 168 23.54 -6.51 -16.52
CA PRO A 168 24.23 -5.23 -16.60
C PRO A 168 23.22 -4.07 -16.61
N PRO A 169 23.60 -2.88 -16.13
CA PRO A 169 22.78 -1.70 -16.31
C PRO A 169 22.59 -1.44 -17.81
N LEU A 170 21.34 -1.21 -18.23
CA LEU A 170 21.02 -0.80 -19.59
C LEU A 170 21.80 0.48 -19.93
N ILE A 171 22.70 0.39 -20.90
CA ILE A 171 23.33 1.55 -21.54
C ILE A 171 22.26 2.17 -22.42
N ARG A 172 21.91 3.44 -22.17
CA ARG A 172 21.08 4.22 -23.11
C ARG A 172 22.02 4.78 -24.17
N GLU A 173 21.78 4.42 -25.43
CA GLU A 173 22.24 5.21 -26.59
C GLU A 173 21.38 6.47 -26.75
#